data_AF-A0A522SBI3-F1
#
_entry.id   AF-A0A522SBI3-F1
#
_cell.length_a   1.000
_cell.length_b   1.000
_cell.length_c   1.000
_cell.angle_alpha   90.00
_cell.angle_beta   90.00
_cell.angle_gamma   90.00
#
_symmetry.space_group_name_H-M   'P 1'
#
loop_
_entity.id
_entity.type
_entity.pdbx_description
1 polymer ?
#
loop_
_entity_poly.entity_id
_entity_poly.type
_entity_poly.pdbx_seq_one_letter_code
_entity_poly.pdbx_strand_id
1 'polypeptide(L)'
;QPHAAIHNNRRMPLLYEFPLKPGRVTFFRLSQAKGRPMAVIGGGEMLKRPLAFNGTSGVVRFDSGSKAVLERIMGAALEHHMALAYGDHRAALEGAAAELGLPVLAL
;
A
#
# COMPACT_ATOMS: atom_id res chain seq x y z
N GLN A 1 8.31 17.92 7.38
CA GLN A 1 8.93 17.60 8.69
C GLN A 1 7.82 17.09 9.60
N PRO A 2 8.10 16.13 10.51
CA PRO A 2 7.10 15.66 11.46
C PRO A 2 6.67 16.76 12.42
N HIS A 3 5.37 16.83 12.69
CA HIS A 3 4.80 17.67 13.74
C HIS A 3 3.68 16.95 14.48
N ALA A 4 3.36 17.42 15.70
CA ALA A 4 2.28 16.88 16.50
C ALA A 4 0.92 17.40 16.00
N ALA A 5 -0.05 16.49 15.86
CA ALA A 5 -1.40 16.80 15.40
C ALA A 5 -2.46 16.32 16.40
N ILE A 6 -3.65 16.92 16.30
CA ILE A 6 -4.86 16.44 16.98
C ILE A 6 -5.64 15.59 15.98
N HIS A 7 -6.12 14.42 16.41
CA HIS A 7 -6.88 13.52 15.56
C HIS A 7 -8.14 14.21 15.04
N ASN A 8 -8.30 14.33 13.72
CA ASN A 8 -9.44 15.04 13.11
C ASN A 8 -10.80 14.56 13.62
N ASN A 9 -11.01 13.23 13.67
CA ASN A 9 -12.25 12.63 14.15
C ASN A 9 -12.34 12.52 15.68
N ARG A 10 -11.37 11.85 16.33
CA ARG A 10 -11.41 11.52 17.77
C ARG A 10 -11.02 12.65 18.71
N ARG A 11 -10.49 13.77 18.19
CA ARG A 11 -10.00 14.92 18.98
C ARG A 11 -8.92 14.57 20.03
N MET A 12 -8.21 13.46 19.83
CA MET A 12 -7.11 13.03 20.71
C MET A 12 -5.76 13.64 20.29
N PRO A 13 -4.90 14.07 21.23
CA PRO A 13 -3.56 14.59 20.94
C PRO A 13 -2.55 13.46 20.63
N LEU A 14 -1.27 13.84 20.39
CA LEU A 14 -0.11 12.96 20.21
C LEU A 14 -0.08 12.11 18.92
N LEU A 15 -0.65 12.62 17.83
CA LEU A 15 -0.42 12.02 16.51
C LEU A 15 0.77 12.66 15.82
N TYR A 16 1.52 11.86 15.07
CA TYR A 16 2.50 12.39 14.14
C TYR A 16 1.89 12.61 12.75
N GLU A 17 2.10 13.81 12.23
CA GLU A 17 1.72 14.20 10.87
C GLU A 17 2.98 14.49 10.05
N PHE A 18 3.20 13.71 9.00
CA PHE A 18 4.32 13.88 8.08
C PHE A 18 4.09 13.17 6.75
N PRO A 19 4.69 13.68 5.65
CA PRO A 19 4.71 12.96 4.39
C PRO A 19 5.65 11.75 4.49
N LEU A 20 5.24 10.63 3.91
CA LEU A 20 6.09 9.47 3.73
C LEU A 20 7.35 9.84 2.90
N LYS A 21 8.48 9.20 3.22
CA LYS A 21 9.76 9.44 2.56
C LYS A 21 9.66 9.03 1.08
N PRO A 22 10.32 9.75 0.15
CA PRO A 22 10.40 9.28 -1.23
C PRO A 22 11.22 7.99 -1.33
N GLY A 23 10.93 7.17 -2.34
CA GLY A 23 11.70 5.96 -2.62
C GLY A 23 10.84 4.80 -3.10
N ARG A 24 11.54 3.74 -3.52
CA ARG A 24 10.95 2.47 -3.94
C ARG A 24 10.09 1.89 -2.82
N VAL A 25 8.88 1.45 -3.14
CA VAL A 25 7.98 0.77 -2.21
C VAL A 25 7.36 -0.47 -2.81
N THR A 26 7.08 -1.44 -1.95
CA THR A 26 6.32 -2.65 -2.25
C THR A 26 5.07 -2.67 -1.39
N PHE A 27 3.94 -3.01 -2.01
CA PHE A 27 2.66 -3.25 -1.36
C PHE A 27 2.39 -4.74 -1.27
N PHE A 28 1.87 -5.18 -0.14
CA PHE A 28 1.47 -6.56 0.08
C PHE A 28 0.14 -6.64 0.83
N ARG A 29 -0.70 -7.61 0.45
CA ARG A 29 -1.87 -8.04 1.22
C ARG A 29 -2.10 -9.52 1.04
N LEU A 30 -2.39 -10.23 2.12
CA LEU A 30 -3.10 -11.50 2.07
C LEU A 30 -4.60 -11.21 2.11
N SER A 31 -5.32 -11.55 1.05
CA SER A 31 -6.76 -11.25 0.89
C SER A 31 -7.54 -12.52 0.56
N GLN A 32 -8.84 -12.51 0.86
CA GLN A 32 -9.79 -13.46 0.28
C GLN A 32 -10.53 -12.75 -0.86
N ALA A 33 -10.13 -13.01 -2.09
CA ALA A 33 -10.81 -12.48 -3.27
C ALA A 33 -11.45 -13.63 -4.06
N LYS A 34 -12.71 -13.45 -4.48
CA LYS A 34 -13.49 -14.47 -5.19
C LYS A 34 -13.57 -15.82 -4.46
N GLY A 35 -13.62 -15.80 -3.12
CA GLY A 35 -13.77 -17.00 -2.30
C GLY A 35 -12.50 -17.85 -2.12
N ARG A 36 -11.32 -17.35 -2.52
CA ARG A 36 -10.04 -18.03 -2.29
C ARG A 36 -8.98 -17.09 -1.73
N PRO A 37 -8.07 -17.58 -0.87
CA PRO A 37 -6.94 -16.78 -0.40
C PRO A 37 -6.00 -16.47 -1.56
N MET A 38 -5.46 -15.25 -1.59
CA MET A 38 -4.49 -14.81 -2.58
C MET A 38 -3.52 -13.78 -2.02
N ALA A 39 -2.30 -13.78 -2.57
CA ALA A 39 -1.30 -12.76 -2.32
C ALA A 39 -1.50 -11.62 -3.33
N VAL A 40 -1.73 -10.41 -2.83
CA VAL A 40 -1.79 -9.20 -3.65
C VAL A 40 -0.46 -8.47 -3.50
N ILE A 41 0.23 -8.26 -4.62
CA ILE A 41 1.60 -7.71 -4.63
C ILE A 41 1.65 -6.54 -5.62
N GLY A 42 2.12 -5.38 -5.18
CA GLY A 42 2.25 -4.19 -6.00
C GLY A 42 3.61 -3.51 -5.83
N GLY A 43 4.09 -2.85 -6.88
CA GLY A 43 5.31 -2.04 -6.85
C GLY A 43 5.03 -0.59 -7.22
N GLY A 44 5.81 0.33 -6.67
CA GLY A 44 5.75 1.73 -7.07
C GLY A 44 6.85 2.58 -6.46
N GLU A 45 6.83 3.86 -6.82
CA GLU A 45 7.70 4.88 -6.28
C GLU A 45 6.88 5.84 -5.40
N MET A 46 7.26 5.97 -4.13
CA MET A 46 6.75 7.03 -3.27
C MET A 46 7.35 8.36 -3.74
N LEU A 47 6.49 9.27 -4.17
CA LEU A 47 6.89 10.57 -4.72
C LEU A 47 7.18 11.56 -3.59
N LYS A 48 8.18 12.42 -3.79
CA LYS A 48 8.39 13.58 -2.92
C LYS A 48 7.27 14.60 -3.17
N ARG A 49 6.25 14.60 -2.32
CA ARG A 49 5.08 15.48 -2.41
C ARG A 49 4.75 16.09 -1.04
N PRO A 50 4.10 17.26 -1.00
CA PRO A 50 3.52 17.77 0.24
C PRO A 50 2.43 16.80 0.76
N LEU A 51 2.10 16.91 2.04
CA LEU A 51 0.99 16.18 2.65
C LEU A 51 -0.30 16.43 1.86
N ALA A 52 -0.94 15.36 1.42
CA ALA A 52 -2.23 15.44 0.73
C ALA A 52 -3.40 15.43 1.71
N PHE A 53 -3.22 14.76 2.85
CA PHE A 53 -4.21 14.60 3.92
C PHE A 53 -3.51 14.67 5.28
N ASN A 54 -4.27 15.05 6.31
CA ASN A 54 -3.80 15.07 7.70
C ASN A 54 -3.35 13.67 8.16
N GLY A 55 -2.44 13.64 9.14
CA GLY A 55 -1.78 12.42 9.62
C GLY A 55 -0.58 12.02 8.75
N THR A 56 -0.28 10.71 8.69
CA THR A 56 0.81 10.22 7.86
C THR A 56 0.29 9.85 6.48
N SER A 57 0.71 10.58 5.43
CA SER A 57 0.25 10.35 4.06
C SER A 57 1.39 10.35 3.05
N GLY A 58 1.17 9.72 1.89
CA GLY A 58 2.13 9.66 0.80
C GLY A 58 1.43 9.55 -0.55
N VAL A 59 2.14 9.87 -1.63
CA VAL A 59 1.64 9.79 -3.01
C VAL A 59 2.50 8.80 -3.77
N VAL A 60 1.90 7.73 -4.26
CA VAL A 60 2.63 6.68 -4.99
C VAL A 60 2.34 6.76 -6.48
N ARG A 61 3.39 6.64 -7.29
CA ARG A 61 3.29 6.27 -8.70
C ARG A 61 3.51 4.77 -8.82
N PHE A 62 2.44 4.02 -9.04
CA PHE A 62 2.50 2.57 -9.24
C PHE A 62 3.18 2.23 -10.57
N ASP A 63 3.91 1.11 -10.59
CA ASP A 63 4.62 0.63 -11.78
C ASP A 63 3.67 0.34 -12.95
N SER A 64 2.49 -0.22 -12.65
CA SER A 64 1.42 -0.50 -13.62
C SER A 64 0.53 0.71 -13.94
N GLY A 65 0.74 1.83 -13.26
CA GLY A 65 -0.12 3.01 -13.32
C GLY A 65 -1.37 2.92 -12.43
N SER A 66 -1.81 4.07 -11.92
CA SER A 66 -2.92 4.14 -10.95
C SER A 66 -4.25 3.60 -11.49
N LYS A 67 -4.51 3.74 -12.80
CA LYS A 67 -5.73 3.21 -13.44
C LYS A 67 -5.79 1.69 -13.38
N ALA A 68 -4.70 1.01 -13.74
CA ALA A 68 -4.64 -0.45 -13.70
C ALA A 68 -4.77 -0.98 -12.27
N VAL A 69 -4.10 -0.33 -11.31
CA VAL A 69 -4.23 -0.67 -9.88
C VAL A 69 -5.67 -0.52 -9.40
N LEU A 70 -6.34 0.59 -9.74
CA LEU A 70 -7.73 0.82 -9.38
C LEU A 70 -8.64 -0.27 -9.96
N GLU A 71 -8.51 -0.58 -11.25
CA GLU A 71 -9.30 -1.62 -11.92
C GLU A 71 -9.10 -2.99 -11.28
N ARG A 72 -7.87 -3.34 -10.89
CA ARG A 72 -7.53 -4.61 -10.22
C ARG A 72 -8.10 -4.69 -8.81
N ILE A 73 -7.96 -3.63 -8.01
CA ILE A 73 -8.51 -3.55 -6.65
C ILE A 73 -10.03 -3.67 -6.68
N MET A 74 -10.70 -2.88 -7.53
CA MET A 74 -12.15 -2.87 -7.64
C MET A 74 -12.68 -4.17 -8.24
N GLY A 75 -12.06 -4.68 -9.31
CA GLY A 75 -12.48 -5.90 -10.00
C GLY A 75 -12.28 -7.19 -9.18
N ALA A 76 -11.37 -7.17 -8.20
CA ALA A 76 -11.20 -8.26 -7.25
C ALA A 76 -11.93 -8.02 -5.91
N ALA A 77 -12.60 -6.87 -5.73
CA ALA A 77 -13.25 -6.47 -4.49
C ALA A 77 -12.30 -6.54 -3.28
N LEU A 78 -11.05 -6.09 -3.46
CA LEU A 78 -10.05 -6.13 -2.40
C LEU A 78 -10.37 -5.14 -1.29
N GLU A 79 -10.05 -5.53 -0.06
CA GLU A 79 -10.17 -4.66 1.10
C GLU A 79 -9.09 -3.56 1.06
N HIS A 80 -9.41 -2.40 1.62
CA HIS A 80 -8.62 -1.16 1.47
C HIS A 80 -7.30 -1.12 2.25
N HIS A 81 -7.04 -2.06 3.17
CA HIS A 81 -5.81 -2.09 3.95
C HIS A 81 -4.70 -2.86 3.22
N MET A 82 -3.49 -2.33 3.20
CA MET A 82 -2.31 -3.01 2.67
C MET A 82 -1.10 -2.75 3.55
N ALA A 83 -0.18 -3.70 3.60
CA ALA A 83 1.16 -3.46 4.12
C ALA A 83 1.99 -2.71 3.07
N LEU A 84 2.82 -1.78 3.52
CA LEU A 84 3.77 -1.04 2.71
C LEU A 84 5.16 -1.21 3.31
N ALA A 85 6.14 -1.57 2.49
CA ALA A 85 7.54 -1.60 2.86
C ALA A 85 8.38 -0.82 1.84
N TYR A 86 9.43 -0.14 2.33
CA TYR A 86 10.44 0.47 1.45
C TYR A 86 11.38 -0.58 0.88
N GLY A 87 11.71 -0.45 -0.41
CA GLY A 87 12.46 -1.42 -1.20
C GLY A 87 11.59 -2.19 -2.19
N ASP A 88 12.24 -2.91 -3.10
CA ASP A 88 11.57 -3.85 -4.01
C ASP A 88 11.67 -5.26 -3.43
N HIS A 89 10.57 -5.72 -2.84
CA HIS A 89 10.47 -7.02 -2.17
C HIS A 89 9.58 -7.99 -2.95
N ARG A 90 9.19 -7.65 -4.17
CA ARG A 90 8.18 -8.40 -4.94
C ARG A 90 8.64 -9.83 -5.21
N ALA A 91 9.87 -10.03 -5.66
CA ALA A 91 10.41 -11.36 -5.94
C ALA A 91 10.40 -12.28 -4.69
N ALA A 92 10.76 -11.74 -3.53
CA ALA A 92 10.72 -12.49 -2.27
C ALA A 92 9.29 -12.85 -1.87
N LEU A 93 8.34 -11.92 -2.02
CA LEU A 93 6.93 -12.15 -1.72
C LEU A 93 6.26 -13.12 -2.71
N GLU A 94 6.63 -13.06 -4.00
CA GLU A 94 6.18 -14.00 -5.02
C GLU A 94 6.70 -15.42 -4.72
N GLY A 95 7.97 -15.55 -4.32
CA GLY A 95 8.53 -16.82 -3.85
C GLY A 95 7.78 -17.37 -2.63
N ALA A 96 7.51 -16.53 -1.63
CA ALA A 96 6.73 -16.92 -0.47
C ALA A 96 5.29 -17.33 -0.82
N ALA A 97 4.64 -16.62 -1.75
CA ALA A 97 3.31 -16.98 -2.23
C ALA A 97 3.31 -18.33 -2.94
N ALA A 98 4.33 -18.63 -3.74
CA ALA A 98 4.49 -19.91 -4.42
C ALA A 98 4.65 -21.07 -3.43
N GLU A 99 5.52 -20.93 -2.42
CA GLU A 99 5.71 -21.93 -1.34
C GLU A 99 4.41 -22.19 -0.57
N LEU A 100 3.57 -21.16 -0.39
CA LEU A 100 2.29 -21.27 0.30
C LEU A 100 1.12 -21.71 -0.61
N GLY A 101 1.36 -21.96 -1.90
CA GLY A 101 0.32 -22.31 -2.87
C GLY A 101 -0.71 -21.19 -3.09
N LEU A 102 -0.33 -19.94 -2.82
CA LEU A 102 -1.20 -18.78 -2.95
C LEU A 102 -1.11 -18.20 -4.37
N PRO A 103 -2.23 -18.04 -5.10
CA PRO A 103 -2.22 -17.31 -6.35
C PRO A 103 -1.83 -15.84 -6.10
N VAL A 104 -1.06 -15.28 -7.04
CA VAL A 104 -0.64 -13.87 -6.99
C VAL A 104 -1.55 -13.01 -7.85
N LEU A 105 -2.09 -11.93 -7.27
CA LEU A 105 -2.69 -10.82 -7.99
C LEU A 105 -1.69 -9.65 -7.99
N ALA A 106 -1.06 -9.43 -9.13
CA ALA A 106 -0.18 -8.27 -9.32
C ALA A 106 -1.01 -6.99 -9.42
N LEU A 107 -0.59 -5.92 -8.74
CA LEU A 107 -1.15 -4.57 -8.82
C LEU A 107 -0.39 -3.73 -9.83
#